data_AF-A0A1G3TLG1-F1
#
_entry.id   AF-A0A1G3TLG1-F1
#
_cell.length_a   1.000
_cell.length_b   1.000
_cell.length_c   1.000
_cell.angle_alpha   90.00
_cell.angle_beta   90.00
_cell.angle_gamma   90.00
#
_symmetry.space_group_name_H-M   'P 1'
#
loop_
_entity.id
_entity.type
_entity.pdbx_description
1 polymer ?
#
loop_
_entity_poly.entity_id
_entity_poly.type
_entity_poly.pdbx_seq_one_letter_code
_entity_poly.pdbx_strand_id
1 'polypeptide(L)'
;MNVEAFNNLELIPELLKSIKDLKILVNILKPELSTKRGVAMFLGVTERTINNYISEGRLIDGYHFNRKNDKILVFIEDAVIEFKINRGKGR
;
A
#
# COMPACT_ATOMS: atom_id res chain seq x y z
N MET A 1 25.21 23.13 -30.70
CA MET A 1 24.81 22.49 -29.43
C MET A 1 23.54 23.17 -28.96
N ASN A 2 22.49 22.41 -28.65
CA ASN A 2 21.24 22.98 -28.15
C ASN A 2 21.42 23.38 -26.68
N VAL A 3 21.54 24.70 -26.43
CA VAL A 3 21.82 25.28 -25.12
C VAL A 3 20.69 24.99 -24.12
N GLU A 4 19.46 24.79 -24.60
CA GLU A 4 18.31 24.43 -23.76
C GLU A 4 18.44 23.06 -23.09
N ALA A 5 19.16 22.12 -23.74
CA ALA A 5 19.39 20.80 -23.16
C ALA A 5 20.21 20.87 -21.87
N PHE A 6 21.11 21.86 -21.74
CA PHE A 6 21.93 22.04 -20.53
C PHE A 6 21.11 22.66 -19.39
N ASN A 7 20.21 23.59 -19.67
CA ASN A 7 19.31 24.17 -18.66
C ASN A 7 18.36 23.10 -18.10
N ASN A 8 17.93 22.13 -18.93
CA ASN A 8 17.09 21.02 -18.47
C ASN A 8 17.82 20.06 -17.51
N LEU A 9 19.15 19.97 -17.58
CA LEU A 9 19.93 19.13 -16.67
C LEU A 9 19.94 19.70 -15.24
N GLU A 10 19.86 21.02 -15.09
CA GLU A 10 19.79 21.70 -13.79
C GLU A 10 18.47 21.43 -13.06
N LEU A 11 17.42 21.00 -13.77
CA LEU A 11 16.14 20.61 -13.19
C LEU A 11 16.16 19.19 -12.58
N ILE A 12 17.14 18.34 -12.95
CA ILE A 12 17.22 16.95 -12.46
C ILE A 12 17.38 16.87 -10.93
N PRO A 13 18.30 17.64 -10.30
CA PRO A 13 18.41 17.67 -8.84
C PRO A 13 17.15 18.16 -8.13
N GLU A 14 16.45 19.15 -8.70
CA GLU A 14 15.20 19.68 -8.14
C GLU A 14 14.09 18.63 -8.20
N LEU A 15 13.92 17.96 -9.34
CA LEU A 15 12.99 16.84 -9.50
C LEU A 15 13.30 15.70 -8.52
N LEU A 16 14.57 15.35 -8.35
CA LEU A 16 14.98 14.33 -7.39
C LEU A 16 14.62 14.71 -5.95
N LYS A 17 14.77 15.99 -5.58
CA LYS A 17 14.36 16.51 -4.27
C LYS A 17 12.85 16.40 -4.10
N SER A 18 12.06 16.86 -5.06
CA SER A 18 10.60 16.76 -5.02
C SER A 18 10.12 15.31 -4.89
N ILE A 19 10.74 14.36 -5.59
CA ILE A 19 10.42 12.93 -5.48
C ILE A 19 10.70 12.40 -4.07
N LYS A 20 11.83 12.79 -3.46
CA LYS A 20 12.16 12.39 -2.08
C LYS A 20 11.16 12.95 -1.08
N ASP A 21 10.80 14.22 -1.21
CA ASP A 21 9.83 14.89 -0.34
C ASP A 21 8.44 14.25 -0.46
N LEU A 22 8.00 13.95 -1.69
CA LEU A 22 6.75 13.21 -1.94
C LEU A 22 6.79 11.82 -1.32
N LYS A 23 7.90 11.09 -1.43
CA LYS A 23 8.04 9.76 -0.81
C LYS A 23 7.92 9.82 0.72
N ILE A 24 8.48 10.86 1.35
CA ILE A 24 8.36 11.09 2.79
C ILE A 24 6.89 11.34 3.16
N LEU A 25 6.22 12.25 2.45
CA LEU A 25 4.81 12.57 2.71
C LEU A 25 3.91 11.34 2.53
N VAL A 26 4.11 10.57 1.47
CA VAL A 26 3.37 9.31 1.24
C VAL A 26 3.60 8.33 2.40
N ASN A 27 4.83 8.17 2.88
CA ASN A 27 5.11 7.28 4.00
C ASN A 27 4.48 7.72 5.32
N ILE A 28 4.32 9.03 5.54
CA ILE A 28 3.66 9.58 6.74
C ILE A 28 2.14 9.40 6.65
N LEU A 29 1.56 9.62 5.47
CA LEU A 29 0.11 9.63 5.27
C LEU A 29 -0.47 8.26 4.98
N LYS A 30 0.34 7.28 4.54
CA LYS A 30 -0.16 5.95 4.24
C LYS A 30 -0.68 5.27 5.52
N PRO A 31 -1.87 4.65 5.49
CA PRO A 31 -2.35 3.87 6.61
C PRO A 31 -1.42 2.68 6.86
N GLU A 32 -1.24 2.31 8.13
CA GLU A 32 -0.41 1.16 8.49
C GLU A 32 -1.07 -0.14 8.03
N LEU A 33 -0.60 -0.70 6.91
CA LEU A 33 -1.17 -1.91 6.30
C LEU A 33 -0.76 -3.21 6.99
N SER A 34 -0.08 -3.14 8.14
CA SER A 34 0.28 -4.31 8.96
C SER A 34 -0.89 -4.76 9.87
N THR A 35 -1.85 -3.87 10.14
CA THR A 35 -2.93 -4.08 11.10
C THR A 35 -4.27 -4.28 10.42
N LYS A 36 -5.17 -5.04 11.06
CA LYS A 36 -6.55 -5.23 10.56
C LYS A 36 -7.28 -3.90 10.33
N ARG A 37 -7.14 -2.96 11.26
CA ARG A 37 -7.75 -1.63 11.18
C ARG A 37 -7.21 -0.84 9.99
N GLY A 38 -5.89 -0.82 9.80
CA GLY A 38 -5.27 -0.10 8.69
C GLY A 38 -5.64 -0.71 7.33
N VAL A 39 -5.68 -2.04 7.24
CA VAL A 39 -6.17 -2.76 6.04
C VAL A 39 -7.64 -2.46 5.76
N ALA A 40 -8.50 -2.44 6.78
CA ALA A 40 -9.92 -2.08 6.63
C ALA A 40 -10.09 -0.67 6.07
N MET A 41 -9.37 0.31 6.65
CA MET A 41 -9.36 1.70 6.20
C MET A 41 -8.87 1.81 4.75
N PHE A 42 -7.78 1.14 4.41
CA PHE A 42 -7.22 1.14 3.06
C PHE A 42 -8.16 0.53 2.02
N LEU A 43 -8.85 -0.55 2.37
CA LEU A 43 -9.82 -1.21 1.50
C LEU A 43 -11.19 -0.51 1.47
N GLY A 44 -11.41 0.50 2.32
CA GLY A 44 -12.70 1.20 2.41
C GLY A 44 -13.82 0.31 2.96
N VAL A 45 -13.51 -0.59 3.89
CA VAL A 45 -14.47 -1.53 4.49
C VAL A 45 -14.34 -1.58 6.01
N THR A 46 -15.22 -2.32 6.67
CA THR A 46 -15.17 -2.51 8.13
C THR A 46 -14.18 -3.61 8.53
N GLU A 47 -13.66 -3.60 9.76
CA GLU A 47 -12.87 -4.71 10.29
C GLU A 47 -13.65 -6.04 10.31
N ARG A 48 -14.97 -5.97 10.46
CA ARG A 48 -15.86 -7.13 10.32
C ARG A 48 -15.79 -7.71 8.91
N THR A 49 -15.83 -6.86 7.89
CA THR A 49 -15.66 -7.28 6.49
C THR A 49 -14.30 -7.94 6.26
N ILE A 50 -13.23 -7.47 6.91
CA ILE A 50 -11.92 -8.12 6.84
C ILE A 50 -11.98 -9.53 7.46
N ASN A 51 -12.63 -9.70 8.62
CA ASN A 51 -12.84 -11.03 9.20
C ASN A 51 -13.63 -11.93 8.25
N ASN A 52 -14.66 -11.41 7.59
CA ASN A 52 -15.44 -12.15 6.61
C ASN A 52 -14.57 -12.58 5.42
N TYR A 53 -13.72 -11.69 4.89
CA TYR A 53 -12.79 -12.04 3.81
C TYR A 53 -11.82 -13.15 4.23
N ILE A 54 -11.37 -13.16 5.49
CA ILE A 54 -10.54 -14.24 6.02
C ILE A 54 -11.34 -15.54 6.12
N SER A 55 -12.55 -15.50 6.68
CA SER A 55 -13.39 -16.71 6.81
C SER A 55 -13.86 -17.28 5.48
N GLU A 56 -14.05 -16.42 4.47
CA GLU A 56 -14.43 -16.79 3.10
C GLU A 56 -13.21 -17.23 2.25
N GLY A 57 -11.99 -17.21 2.80
CA GLY A 57 -10.76 -17.59 2.09
C GLY A 57 -10.30 -16.58 1.03
N ARG A 58 -10.86 -15.36 1.02
CA ARG A 58 -10.44 -14.27 0.12
C ARG A 58 -9.15 -13.61 0.56
N LEU A 59 -8.94 -13.53 1.88
CA LEU A 59 -7.65 -13.22 2.48
C LEU A 59 -7.11 -14.51 3.11
N ILE A 60 -5.86 -14.85 2.80
CA ILE A 60 -5.28 -16.19 2.98
C ILE A 60 -4.08 -16.09 3.92
N ASP A 61 -4.03 -16.95 4.92
CA ASP A 61 -2.91 -17.08 5.86
C ASP A 61 -1.66 -17.58 5.13
N GLY A 62 -0.50 -16.96 5.39
CA GLY A 62 0.76 -17.20 4.67
C GLY A 62 0.89 -16.44 3.35
N TYR A 63 -0.14 -15.72 2.89
CA TYR A 63 -0.08 -14.91 1.66
C TYR A 63 -0.49 -13.45 1.89
N HIS A 64 -1.72 -13.22 2.36
CA HIS A 64 -2.23 -11.88 2.64
C HIS A 64 -1.88 -11.40 4.04
N PHE A 65 -1.73 -12.32 4.98
CA PHE A 65 -1.34 -12.06 6.36
C PHE A 65 -0.64 -13.29 6.95
N ASN A 66 0.10 -13.08 8.03
CA ASN A 66 0.67 -14.13 8.86
C ASN A 66 0.10 -14.04 10.28
N ARG A 67 -0.04 -15.18 10.94
CA ARG A 67 -0.34 -15.25 12.38
C ARG A 67 0.95 -15.16 13.18
N LYS A 68 1.08 -14.13 14.02
CA LYS A 68 2.13 -14.09 15.04
C LYS A 68 1.78 -15.02 16.22
N ASN A 69 0.48 -15.16 16.49
CA ASN A 69 -0.14 -16.12 17.39
C ASN A 69 -1.63 -16.24 17.04
N ASP A 70 -2.41 -16.98 17.82
CA ASP A 70 -3.85 -17.20 17.57
C ASP A 70 -4.68 -15.90 17.47
N LYS A 71 -4.22 -14.81 18.08
CA LYS A 71 -4.97 -13.54 18.19
C LYS A 71 -4.41 -12.43 17.30
N ILE A 72 -3.11 -12.45 17.01
CA ILE A 72 -2.42 -11.36 16.32
C ILE A 72 -2.16 -11.75 14.86
N LEU A 73 -2.79 -11.00 13.96
CA LEU A 73 -2.56 -11.06 12.52
C LEU A 73 -1.65 -9.90 12.11
N VAL A 74 -0.65 -10.20 11.29
CA VAL A 74 0.21 -9.21 10.64
C VAL A 74 -0.03 -9.30 9.14
N PHE A 75 -0.61 -8.25 8.57
CA PHE A 75 -0.91 -8.20 7.15
C PHE A 75 0.33 -7.85 6.33
N ILE A 76 0.42 -8.42 5.13
CA ILE A 76 1.51 -8.20 4.19
C ILE A 76 1.08 -7.09 3.25
N GLU A 77 1.78 -5.95 3.30
CA GLU A 77 1.41 -4.72 2.59
C GLU A 77 1.19 -4.96 1.08
N ASP A 78 2.15 -5.58 0.41
CA ASP A 78 2.10 -5.82 -1.04
C ASP A 78 0.92 -6.70 -1.44
N ALA A 79 0.65 -7.77 -0.68
CA ALA A 79 -0.46 -8.68 -0.96
C ALA A 79 -1.83 -8.00 -0.72
N VAL A 80 -1.94 -7.10 0.27
CA VAL A 80 -3.15 -6.29 0.49
C VAL A 80 -3.37 -5.29 -0.64
N ILE A 81 -2.30 -4.68 -1.15
CA ILE A 81 -2.36 -3.77 -2.31
C ILE A 81 -2.84 -4.54 -3.54
N GLU A 82 -2.24 -5.70 -3.81
CA GLU A 82 -2.64 -6.58 -4.90
C GLU A 82 -4.11 -6.99 -4.78
N PHE A 83 -4.54 -7.42 -3.59
CA PHE A 83 -5.94 -7.76 -3.31
C PHE A 83 -6.88 -6.61 -3.65
N LYS A 84 -6.55 -5.37 -3.29
CA LYS A 84 -7.36 -4.18 -3.63
C LYS A 84 -7.48 -3.96 -5.13
N ILE A 85 -6.37 -4.09 -5.86
CA ILE A 85 -6.30 -3.91 -7.32
C ILE A 85 -7.15 -4.98 -8.01
N ASN A 86 -7.00 -6.24 -7.59
CA ASN A 86 -7.71 -7.37 -8.18
C ASN A 86 -9.20 -7.39 -7.79
N ARG A 87 -9.58 -6.88 -6.61
CA ARG A 87 -10.99 -6.67 -6.23
C ARG A 87 -11.72 -5.69 -7.16
N GLY A 88 -10.99 -4.74 -7.76
CA GLY A 88 -11.53 -3.79 -8.74
C GLY A 88 -11.76 -4.38 -10.13
N LYS A 89 -11.25 -5.58 -10.42
CA LYS A 89 -11.39 -6.26 -11.72
C LYS A 89 -12.59 -7.21 -11.79
N GLY A 90 -13.50 -7.12 -10.82
CA GLY A 90 -14.70 -7.97 -10.74
C GLY A 90 -16.00 -7.18 -10.87
N ARG A 91 -16.33 -6.77 -12.09
CA ARG A 91 -17.63 -6.92 -12.77
C ARG A 91 -17.43 -6.74 -14.26
#